data_AF-A0A2V4NC60-F1
#
_entry.id   AF-A0A2V4NC60-F1
#
_cell.length_a   1.000
_cell.length_b   1.000
_cell.length_c   1.000
_cell.angle_alpha   90.00
_cell.angle_beta   90.00
_cell.angle_gamma   90.00
#
_symmetry.space_group_name_H-M   'P 1'
#
loop_
_entity.id
_entity.type
_entity.pdbx_description
1 polymer ?
#
loop_
_entity_poly.entity_id
_entity_poly.type
_entity_poly.pdbx_seq_one_letter_code
_entity_poly.pdbx_strand_id
1 'polypeptide(L)'
;MTKPPPPPDPAGLTRHIEAEYHAKHRAQLPQLAALSEKVEAVHAGQTDVPAGLAEVLRRMIGVLEVHMKKEELILFPAIRNAAARLDAPIAAMRADHDDHQAEIAQIRRLTNGLTLPDGACRSWTRLYSEVDEFLDDLGEHIRLENDVLFPQFETPGTGHV
;
A
#
# COMPACT_ATOMS: atom_id res chain seq x y z
N MET A 1 13.00 6.10 12.71
CA MET A 1 12.33 7.35 13.14
C MET A 1 10.86 7.01 13.28
N THR A 2 10.24 7.29 14.42
CA THR A 2 8.79 7.06 14.62
C THR A 2 8.01 8.05 13.76
N LYS A 3 7.09 7.56 12.92
CA LYS A 3 6.19 8.43 12.13
C LYS A 3 5.44 9.37 13.08
N PRO A 4 5.25 10.65 12.72
CA PRO A 4 4.43 11.56 13.52
C PRO A 4 3.02 10.97 13.68
N PRO A 5 2.38 11.15 14.86
CA PRO A 5 1.05 10.62 15.08
C PRO A 5 0.06 11.23 14.06
N PRO A 6 -0.92 10.46 13.58
CA PRO A 6 -1.89 10.95 12.62
C PRO A 6 -2.69 12.13 13.20
N PRO A 7 -2.98 13.18 12.41
CA PRO A 7 -3.81 14.28 12.85
C PRO A 7 -5.22 13.82 13.27
N PRO A 8 -5.83 14.45 14.29
CA PRO A 8 -7.14 14.03 14.78
C PRO A 8 -8.31 14.51 13.90
N ASP A 9 -8.12 15.51 13.04
CA ASP A 9 -9.17 16.02 12.15
C ASP A 9 -9.11 15.38 10.75
N PRO A 10 -10.25 15.08 10.10
CA PRO A 10 -10.26 14.42 8.79
C PRO A 10 -9.48 15.15 7.69
N ALA A 11 -9.57 16.47 7.64
CA ALA A 11 -8.86 17.25 6.63
C ALA A 11 -7.34 17.18 6.82
N GLY A 12 -6.87 17.21 8.07
CA GLY A 12 -5.49 16.96 8.46
C GLY A 12 -5.05 15.54 8.10
N LEU A 13 -5.88 14.54 8.41
CA LEU A 13 -5.57 13.14 8.13
C LEU A 13 -5.41 12.86 6.63
N THR A 14 -6.28 13.40 5.76
CA THR A 14 -6.09 13.26 4.30
C THR A 14 -4.75 13.83 3.82
N ARG A 15 -4.32 15.00 4.34
CA ARG A 15 -3.01 15.59 3.97
C ARG A 15 -1.84 14.76 4.50
N HIS A 16 -1.99 14.19 5.69
CA HIS A 16 -1.01 13.26 6.25
C HIS A 16 -0.89 11.99 5.39
N ILE A 17 -2.01 11.42 4.95
CA ILE A 17 -2.02 10.25 4.07
C ILE A 17 -1.30 10.54 2.74
N GLU A 18 -1.64 11.65 2.08
CA GLU A 18 -0.97 12.09 0.84
C GLU A 18 0.55 12.25 1.01
N ALA A 19 0.98 12.91 2.10
CA ALA A 19 2.37 13.27 2.32
C ALA A 19 3.23 12.08 2.80
N GLU A 20 2.72 11.28 3.73
CA GLU A 20 3.51 10.24 4.41
C GLU A 20 3.38 8.87 3.73
N TYR A 21 2.31 8.64 2.95
CA TYR A 21 2.05 7.36 2.31
C TYR A 21 2.02 7.48 0.79
N HIS A 22 1.14 8.31 0.19
CA HIS A 22 1.02 8.35 -1.27
C HIS A 22 2.32 8.76 -1.96
N ALA A 23 2.94 9.85 -1.49
CA ALA A 23 4.23 10.30 -2.00
C ALA A 23 5.32 9.23 -1.83
N LYS A 24 5.29 8.49 -0.72
CA LYS A 24 6.26 7.43 -0.40
C LYS A 24 6.09 6.22 -1.31
N HIS A 25 4.86 5.74 -1.51
CA HIS A 25 4.55 4.61 -2.40
C HIS A 25 4.97 4.89 -3.85
N ARG A 26 4.74 6.11 -4.34
CA ARG A 26 5.20 6.55 -5.66
C ARG A 26 6.72 6.51 -5.81
N ALA A 27 7.45 6.74 -4.73
CA ALA A 27 8.91 6.64 -4.73
C ALA A 27 9.41 5.19 -4.56
N GLN A 28 8.76 4.40 -3.69
CA GLN A 28 9.13 3.03 -3.36
C GLN A 28 8.92 2.06 -4.52
N LEU A 29 7.70 2.01 -5.07
CA LEU A 29 7.31 0.94 -6.01
C LEU A 29 8.19 0.85 -7.27
N PRO A 30 8.55 1.95 -7.96
CA PRO A 30 9.45 1.87 -9.12
C PRO A 30 10.85 1.36 -8.75
N GLN A 31 11.37 1.74 -7.59
CA GLN A 31 12.69 1.29 -7.11
C GLN A 31 12.67 -0.20 -6.76
N LEU A 32 11.62 -0.64 -6.07
CA LEU A 32 11.41 -2.05 -5.72
C LEU A 32 11.26 -2.93 -6.96
N ALA A 33 10.46 -2.50 -7.94
CA ALA A 33 10.29 -3.21 -9.20
C ALA A 33 11.63 -3.42 -9.93
N ALA A 34 12.43 -2.36 -10.05
CA ALA A 34 13.74 -2.42 -10.71
C ALA A 34 14.75 -3.30 -9.92
N LEU A 35 14.74 -3.22 -8.59
CA LEU A 35 15.61 -4.03 -7.75
C LEU A 35 15.21 -5.52 -7.79
N SER A 36 13.91 -5.82 -7.78
CA SER A 36 13.39 -7.18 -7.93
C SER A 36 13.79 -7.78 -9.27
N GLU A 37 13.64 -7.02 -10.37
CA GLU A 37 14.04 -7.48 -11.70
C GLU A 37 15.53 -7.82 -11.77
N LYS A 38 16.38 -7.01 -11.13
CA LYS A 38 17.82 -7.31 -11.02
C LYS A 38 18.09 -8.58 -10.22
N VAL A 39 17.42 -8.77 -9.09
CA VAL A 39 17.59 -9.97 -8.25
C VAL A 39 17.13 -11.22 -9.01
N GLU A 40 15.95 -11.17 -9.61
CA GLU A 40 15.40 -12.27 -10.42
C GLU A 40 16.31 -12.63 -11.60
N ALA A 41 16.87 -11.63 -12.31
CA ALA A 41 17.76 -11.87 -13.43
C ALA A 41 19.11 -12.50 -13.00
N VAL A 42 19.73 -12.01 -11.92
CA VAL A 42 21.03 -12.51 -11.43
C VAL A 42 20.91 -13.91 -10.83
N HIS A 43 19.77 -14.21 -10.18
CA HIS A 43 19.53 -15.47 -9.49
C HIS A 43 18.62 -16.42 -10.29
N ALA A 44 18.44 -16.17 -11.59
CA ALA A 44 17.58 -16.98 -12.45
C ALA A 44 17.96 -18.47 -12.37
N GLY A 45 16.95 -19.33 -12.17
CA GLY A 45 17.13 -20.78 -12.04
C GLY A 45 17.50 -21.28 -10.64
N GLN A 46 17.72 -20.40 -9.66
CA GLN A 46 17.85 -20.80 -8.25
C GLN A 46 16.47 -21.10 -7.66
N THR A 47 16.38 -22.09 -6.76
CA THR A 47 15.10 -22.53 -6.19
C THR A 47 14.40 -21.45 -5.38
N ASP A 48 15.15 -20.64 -4.64
CA ASP A 48 14.59 -19.65 -3.70
C ASP A 48 14.35 -18.28 -4.34
N VAL A 49 14.65 -18.09 -5.63
CA VAL A 49 14.48 -16.80 -6.31
C VAL A 49 13.01 -16.36 -6.25
N PRO A 50 12.69 -15.09 -5.92
CA PRO A 50 11.31 -14.60 -5.83
C PRO A 50 10.74 -14.34 -7.23
N ALA A 51 10.69 -15.38 -8.07
CA ALA A 51 10.25 -15.29 -9.45
C ALA A 51 8.84 -14.72 -9.56
N GLY A 52 8.69 -13.66 -10.35
CA GLY A 52 7.41 -12.96 -10.56
C GLY A 52 7.16 -11.79 -9.61
N LEU A 53 8.03 -11.55 -8.61
CA LEU A 53 7.88 -10.41 -7.71
C LEU A 53 7.92 -9.07 -8.46
N ALA A 54 8.84 -8.91 -9.43
CA ALA A 54 8.95 -7.71 -10.24
C ALA A 54 7.69 -7.46 -11.07
N GLU A 55 7.01 -8.52 -11.53
CA GLU A 55 5.75 -8.38 -12.26
C GLU A 55 4.63 -7.84 -11.37
N VAL A 56 4.50 -8.37 -10.15
CA VAL A 56 3.52 -7.89 -9.16
C VAL A 56 3.80 -6.43 -8.82
N LEU A 57 5.04 -6.08 -8.49
CA LEU A 57 5.42 -4.71 -8.15
C LEU A 57 5.16 -3.73 -9.31
N ARG A 58 5.44 -4.12 -10.56
CA ARG A 58 5.13 -3.29 -11.73
C ARG A 58 3.64 -3.08 -11.93
N ARG A 59 2.83 -4.11 -11.71
CA ARG A 59 1.37 -4.01 -11.77
C ARG A 59 0.86 -3.02 -10.72
N MET A 60 1.36 -3.15 -9.48
CA MET A 60 1.01 -2.29 -8.35
C MET A 60 1.27 -0.81 -8.62
N ILE A 61 2.33 -0.45 -9.36
CA ILE A 61 2.59 0.94 -9.75
C ILE A 61 1.36 1.56 -10.43
N GLY A 62 0.73 0.84 -11.36
CA GLY A 62 -0.42 1.36 -12.10
C GLY A 62 -1.69 1.37 -11.27
N VAL A 63 -2.01 0.26 -10.61
CA VAL A 63 -3.28 0.12 -9.88
C VAL A 63 -3.32 1.03 -8.65
N LEU A 64 -2.24 1.11 -7.88
CA LEU A 64 -2.18 1.96 -6.69
C LEU A 64 -2.17 3.45 -7.08
N GLU A 65 -1.50 3.83 -8.16
CA GLU A 65 -1.53 5.22 -8.66
C GLU A 65 -2.94 5.64 -9.10
N VAL A 66 -3.69 4.75 -9.73
CA VAL A 66 -5.09 5.02 -10.12
C VAL A 66 -5.96 5.16 -8.86
N HIS A 67 -5.80 4.26 -7.90
CA HIS A 67 -6.50 4.31 -6.62
C HIS A 67 -6.23 5.63 -5.87
N MET A 68 -4.96 5.95 -5.59
CA MET A 68 -4.56 7.19 -4.90
C MET A 68 -5.06 8.46 -5.62
N LYS A 69 -5.14 8.44 -6.96
CA LYS A 69 -5.71 9.57 -7.73
C LYS A 69 -7.21 9.73 -7.54
N LYS A 70 -7.98 8.64 -7.40
CA LYS A 70 -9.41 8.73 -7.08
C LYS A 70 -9.58 9.44 -5.74
N GLU A 71 -8.68 9.17 -4.80
CA GLU A 71 -8.71 9.80 -3.49
C GLU A 71 -8.33 11.27 -3.54
N GLU A 72 -7.13 11.57 -4.05
CA GLU A 72 -6.56 12.92 -4.12
C GLU A 72 -7.43 13.90 -4.93
N LEU A 73 -8.07 13.43 -5.99
CA LEU A 73 -8.83 14.28 -6.90
C LEU A 73 -10.33 14.34 -6.58
N ILE A 74 -10.89 13.33 -5.91
CA ILE A 74 -12.33 13.23 -5.69
C ILE A 74 -12.67 13.08 -4.21
N LEU A 75 -12.22 12.00 -3.57
CA LEU A 75 -12.67 11.66 -2.22
C LEU A 75 -12.13 12.63 -1.16
N PHE A 76 -10.82 12.89 -1.14
CA PHE A 76 -10.20 13.78 -0.17
C PHE A 76 -10.66 15.24 -0.31
N PRO A 77 -10.82 15.80 -1.52
CA PRO A 77 -11.46 17.11 -1.67
C PRO A 77 -12.89 17.15 -1.11
N ALA A 78 -13.70 16.10 -1.30
CA ALA A 78 -15.04 16.04 -0.71
C ALA A 78 -15.00 16.03 0.83
N ILE A 79 -14.10 15.23 1.41
CA ILE A 79 -13.85 15.17 2.85
C ILE A 79 -13.43 16.54 3.41
N ARG A 80 -12.48 17.22 2.75
CA ARG A 80 -11.99 18.54 3.15
C ARG A 80 -13.05 19.64 3.09
N ASN A 81 -14.00 19.50 2.18
CA ASN A 81 -15.16 20.40 2.06
C ASN A 81 -16.32 19.99 2.99
N ALA A 82 -16.08 19.07 3.93
CA ALA A 82 -17.06 18.58 4.90
C ALA A 82 -18.34 18.02 4.24
N ALA A 83 -18.19 17.35 3.08
CA ALA A 83 -19.29 16.64 2.46
C ALA A 83 -19.89 15.62 3.44
N ALA A 84 -21.20 15.68 3.62
CA ALA A 84 -21.90 14.68 4.41
C ALA A 84 -22.14 13.43 3.57
N ARG A 85 -21.76 12.26 4.12
CA ARG A 85 -22.05 10.92 3.58
C ARG A 85 -21.37 10.61 2.24
N LEU A 86 -20.41 9.68 2.30
CA LEU A 86 -19.58 9.28 1.17
C LEU A 86 -19.61 7.75 0.98
N ASP A 87 -20.73 7.10 1.33
CA ASP A 87 -20.86 5.64 1.37
C ASP A 87 -20.44 4.96 0.05
N ALA A 88 -20.93 5.45 -1.10
CA ALA A 88 -20.65 4.87 -2.40
C ALA A 88 -19.17 4.99 -2.84
N PRO A 89 -18.54 6.18 -2.82
CA PRO A 89 -17.12 6.28 -3.16
C PRO A 89 -16.22 5.56 -2.15
N ILE A 90 -16.57 5.53 -0.86
CA ILE A 90 -15.82 4.77 0.15
C ILE A 90 -15.91 3.26 -0.12
N ALA A 91 -17.09 2.74 -0.45
CA ALA A 91 -17.24 1.33 -0.81
C ALA A 91 -16.37 0.93 -2.00
N ALA A 92 -16.21 1.83 -2.99
CA ALA A 92 -15.30 1.61 -4.11
C ALA A 92 -13.83 1.61 -3.67
N MET A 93 -13.41 2.49 -2.74
CA MET A 93 -12.03 2.48 -2.21
C MET A 93 -11.75 1.20 -1.41
N ARG A 94 -12.71 0.72 -0.61
CA ARG A 94 -12.58 -0.54 0.13
C ARG A 94 -12.42 -1.75 -0.80
N ALA A 95 -13.11 -1.77 -1.95
CA ALA A 95 -12.91 -2.82 -2.94
C ALA A 95 -11.50 -2.78 -3.54
N ASP A 96 -10.98 -1.58 -3.88
CA ASP A 96 -9.59 -1.41 -4.31
C ASP A 96 -8.61 -1.87 -3.19
N HIS A 97 -8.91 -1.59 -1.91
CA HIS A 97 -8.10 -2.05 -0.77
C HIS A 97 -8.06 -3.57 -0.63
N ASP A 98 -9.19 -4.27 -0.83
CA ASP A 98 -9.23 -5.73 -0.79
C ASP A 98 -8.32 -6.34 -1.86
N ASP A 99 -8.30 -5.74 -3.06
CA ASP A 99 -7.38 -6.13 -4.13
C ASP A 99 -5.91 -5.89 -3.72
N HIS A 100 -5.59 -4.75 -3.12
CA HIS A 100 -4.23 -4.47 -2.62
C HIS A 100 -3.81 -5.41 -1.49
N GLN A 101 -4.73 -5.83 -0.61
CA GLN A 101 -4.46 -6.85 0.40
C GLN A 101 -4.14 -8.21 -0.24
N ALA A 102 -4.80 -8.56 -1.35
CA ALA A 102 -4.47 -9.77 -2.10
C ALA A 102 -3.08 -9.69 -2.75
N GLU A 103 -2.67 -8.52 -3.25
CA GLU A 103 -1.32 -8.26 -3.78
C GLU A 103 -0.25 -8.37 -2.67
N ILE A 104 -0.49 -7.80 -1.49
CA ILE A 104 0.37 -7.94 -0.31
C ILE A 104 0.56 -9.43 0.03
N ALA A 105 -0.53 -10.19 0.08
CA ALA A 105 -0.48 -11.62 0.36
C ALA A 105 0.30 -12.38 -0.72
N GLN A 106 0.19 -11.98 -1.99
CA GLN A 106 0.97 -12.56 -3.08
C GLN A 106 2.47 -12.27 -2.94
N ILE A 107 2.85 -11.04 -2.62
CA ILE A 107 4.26 -10.67 -2.38
C ILE A 107 4.83 -11.52 -1.25
N ARG A 108 4.10 -11.67 -0.14
CA ARG A 108 4.54 -12.53 0.97
C ARG A 108 4.71 -13.98 0.54
N ARG A 109 3.83 -14.54 -0.31
CA ARG A 109 4.00 -15.90 -0.84
C ARG A 109 5.25 -16.05 -1.71
N LEU A 110 5.46 -15.12 -2.66
CA LEU A 110 6.62 -15.15 -3.58
C LEU A 110 7.97 -15.00 -2.87
N THR A 111 7.96 -14.40 -1.68
CA THR A 111 9.17 -14.12 -0.89
C THR A 111 9.32 -15.06 0.30
N ASN A 112 8.49 -16.10 0.41
CA ASN A 112 8.42 -16.99 1.58
C ASN A 112 8.34 -16.20 2.91
N GLY A 113 7.45 -15.22 2.96
CA GLY A 113 7.29 -14.31 4.09
C GLY A 113 8.48 -13.38 4.29
N LEU A 114 9.14 -12.96 3.21
CA LEU A 114 10.38 -12.17 3.24
C LEU A 114 11.53 -12.89 3.96
N THR A 115 11.56 -14.22 3.89
CA THR A 115 12.64 -15.04 4.46
C THR A 115 13.78 -15.14 3.47
N LEU A 116 14.95 -14.62 3.83
CA LEU A 116 16.14 -14.70 2.96
C LEU A 116 16.71 -16.12 2.92
N PRO A 117 17.15 -16.61 1.75
CA PRO A 117 17.88 -17.87 1.66
C PRO A 117 19.31 -17.73 2.20
N ASP A 118 19.93 -18.86 2.54
CA ASP A 118 21.32 -18.91 2.98
C ASP A 118 22.25 -18.29 1.92
N GLY A 119 23.11 -17.35 2.36
CA GLY A 119 24.06 -16.69 1.47
C GLY A 119 23.44 -15.66 0.51
N ALA A 120 22.21 -15.19 0.77
CA ALA A 120 21.58 -14.12 0.00
C ALA A 120 22.52 -12.93 -0.20
N CYS A 121 22.60 -12.44 -1.44
CA CYS A 121 23.48 -11.31 -1.75
C CYS A 121 22.92 -10.00 -1.18
N ARG A 122 23.78 -8.99 -1.04
CA ARG A 122 23.39 -7.67 -0.48
C ARG A 122 22.19 -7.04 -1.17
N SER A 123 22.05 -7.22 -2.48
CA SER A 123 20.91 -6.67 -3.25
C SER A 123 19.59 -7.35 -2.88
N TRP A 124 19.63 -8.65 -2.61
CA TRP A 124 18.46 -9.42 -2.19
C TRP A 124 18.06 -9.10 -0.75
N THR A 125 19.03 -9.03 0.17
CA THR A 125 18.80 -8.54 1.54
C THR A 125 18.15 -7.16 1.54
N ARG A 126 18.68 -6.25 0.71
CA ARG A 126 18.11 -4.90 0.53
C ARG A 126 16.70 -4.95 -0.03
N LEU A 127 16.45 -5.75 -1.06
CA LEU A 127 15.13 -5.91 -1.66
C LEU A 127 14.10 -6.30 -0.60
N TYR A 128 14.38 -7.33 0.20
CA TYR A 128 13.41 -7.81 1.18
C TYR A 128 13.19 -6.81 2.30
N SER A 129 14.24 -6.10 2.74
CA SER A 129 14.09 -5.03 3.72
C SER A 129 13.24 -3.86 3.20
N GLU A 130 13.43 -3.44 1.94
CA GLU A 130 12.65 -2.34 1.37
C GLU A 130 11.22 -2.76 1.01
N VAL A 131 11.01 -4.02 0.62
CA VAL A 131 9.67 -4.59 0.44
C VAL A 131 8.94 -4.63 1.78
N ASP A 132 9.59 -5.08 2.86
CA ASP A 132 8.98 -5.11 4.20
C ASP A 132 8.49 -3.71 4.62
N GLU A 133 9.34 -2.70 4.45
CA GLU A 133 8.97 -1.30 4.72
C GLU A 133 7.76 -0.85 3.88
N PHE A 134 7.74 -1.17 2.58
CA PHE A 134 6.61 -0.85 1.72
C PHE A 134 5.31 -1.56 2.15
N LEU A 135 5.37 -2.84 2.52
CA LEU A 135 4.19 -3.59 2.95
C LEU A 135 3.65 -3.05 4.29
N ASP A 136 4.53 -2.68 5.21
CA ASP A 136 4.15 -2.06 6.48
C ASP A 136 3.53 -0.67 6.26
N ASP A 137 4.13 0.14 5.38
CA ASP A 137 3.57 1.45 5.03
C ASP A 137 2.19 1.32 4.38
N LEU A 138 2.02 0.41 3.41
CA LEU A 138 0.77 0.22 2.69
C LEU A 138 -0.31 -0.36 3.62
N GLY A 139 0.07 -1.27 4.53
CA GLY A 139 -0.85 -1.80 5.53
C GLY A 139 -1.35 -0.72 6.48
N GLU A 140 -0.47 0.13 7.00
CA GLU A 140 -0.85 1.23 7.89
C GLU A 140 -1.66 2.31 7.16
N HIS A 141 -1.31 2.61 5.91
CA HIS A 141 -2.09 3.48 5.04
C HIS A 141 -3.55 3.01 4.94
N ILE A 142 -3.76 1.79 4.45
CA ILE A 142 -5.10 1.20 4.28
C ILE A 142 -5.85 1.18 5.62
N ARG A 143 -5.17 0.86 6.73
CA ARG A 143 -5.77 0.85 8.07
C ARG A 143 -6.24 2.24 8.51
N LEU A 144 -5.41 3.28 8.32
CA LEU A 144 -5.80 4.66 8.66
C LEU A 144 -7.05 5.08 7.89
N GLU A 145 -7.17 4.68 6.64
CA GLU A 145 -8.34 5.00 5.84
C GLU A 145 -9.57 4.21 6.27
N ASN A 146 -9.45 2.89 6.27
CA ASN A 146 -10.56 1.98 6.54
C ASN A 146 -11.12 2.12 7.97
N ASP A 147 -10.24 2.32 8.95
CA ASP A 147 -10.61 2.20 10.37
C ASP A 147 -10.73 3.56 11.06
N VAL A 148 -10.10 4.61 10.51
CA VAL A 148 -10.07 5.94 11.14
C VAL A 148 -10.78 6.98 10.28
N LEU A 149 -10.42 7.13 9.01
CA LEU A 149 -10.95 8.20 8.17
C LEU A 149 -12.38 7.91 7.69
N PHE A 150 -12.57 6.80 6.97
CA PHE A 150 -13.81 6.47 6.28
C PHE A 150 -15.03 6.31 7.20
N PRO A 151 -14.94 5.69 8.39
CA PRO A 151 -16.09 5.54 9.28
C PRO A 151 -16.75 6.87 9.71
N GLN A 152 -16.02 7.99 9.63
CA GLN A 152 -16.54 9.32 9.95
C GLN A 152 -17.48 9.89 8.87
N PHE A 153 -17.47 9.31 7.66
CA PHE A 153 -18.24 9.75 6.51
C PHE A 153 -19.20 8.68 5.98
N GLU A 154 -19.20 7.50 6.58
CA GLU A 154 -20.16 6.45 6.28
C GLU A 154 -21.41 6.61 7.16
N THR A 155 -22.53 6.09 6.67
CA THR A 155 -23.71 5.92 7.51
C THR A 155 -23.33 5.00 8.66
N PRO A 156 -23.56 5.39 9.94
CA PRO A 156 -23.39 4.47 11.04
C PRO A 156 -24.25 3.25 10.74
N GLY A 157 -23.60 2.08 10.61
CA GLY A 157 -24.32 0.83 10.44
C GLY A 157 -25.37 0.76 11.55
N THR A 158 -26.61 0.46 11.20
CA THR A 158 -27.57 -0.04 12.19
C THR A 158 -26.99 -1.35 12.69
N GLY A 159 -26.20 -1.27 13.76
CA GLY A 159 -25.59 -2.41 14.40
C GLY A 159 -26.69 -3.43 14.66
N HIS A 160 -26.61 -4.56 13.96
CA HIS A 160 -27.33 -5.73 14.42
C HIS A 160 -26.64 -6.16 15.71
N VAL A 161 -27.45 -6.13 16.77
CA VAL A 161 -27.19 -6.75 18.08
C VAL A 161 -26.79 -8.20 17.89
#